data_AF-A0A398B6X5-F1
#
_entry.id   AF-A0A398B6X5-F1
#
_cell.length_a   1.000
_cell.length_b   1.000
_cell.length_c   1.000
_cell.angle_alpha   90.00
_cell.angle_beta   90.00
_cell.angle_gamma   90.00
#
_symmetry.space_group_name_H-M   'P 1'
#
loop_
_entity.id
_entity.type
_entity.pdbx_description
1 polymer ?
#
loop_
_entity_poly.entity_id
_entity_poly.type
_entity_poly.pdbx_seq_one_letter_code
_entity_poly.pdbx_strand_id
1 'polypeptide(L)'
;MADKVGLSYLEKLVGRTVTVFKGGPHSRTGELLVVKSDYLVLKTEDQQVVYYPLTQLKSVIDNTKNSAVSIEHLYTRLAAQETIVYPDTFQELVQSLQMGYVQVNGGGPSSSKGYLLDAKSEYIALTTEEKGLVFYRLDQIKSISTTESDFSEVLPTIAFGGSHLFTDLLRSLLLQWTTVNHGPDKVEGILIEVNDEYSVLVKHKEVIYVPNDSISFVAQKIEVEEEETNEDQNMDSTTQNVSQPEMTQSNTQPVNTTSARNSTIRRMLIENIMRNSTVGQ
;
A
#
# COMPACT_ATOMS: atom_id res chain seq x y z
N MET A 1 24.80 19.19 -9.25
CA MET A 1 24.61 18.46 -10.51
C MET A 1 25.11 17.05 -10.27
N ALA A 2 24.22 16.14 -9.87
CA ALA A 2 24.58 14.73 -9.72
C ALA A 2 24.59 14.10 -11.11
N ASP A 3 25.68 13.42 -11.42
CA ASP A 3 25.92 12.80 -12.71
C ASP A 3 24.77 11.86 -13.09
N LYS A 4 24.20 12.11 -14.28
CA LYS A 4 23.25 11.25 -15.01
C LYS A 4 23.93 9.95 -15.50
N VAL A 5 24.89 9.43 -14.73
CA VAL A 5 25.73 8.29 -15.08
C VAL A 5 25.15 7.06 -14.40
N GLY A 6 24.16 6.50 -15.06
CA GLY A 6 23.61 5.20 -14.71
C GLY A 6 22.36 5.00 -15.54
N LEU A 7 22.38 4.03 -16.44
CA LEU A 7 21.19 3.53 -17.13
C LEU A 7 20.72 4.30 -18.38
N SER A 8 21.57 5.06 -19.09
CA SER A 8 21.23 5.65 -20.41
C SER A 8 20.80 4.62 -21.47
N TYR A 9 21.11 3.34 -21.26
CA TYR A 9 20.62 2.26 -22.11
C TYR A 9 19.10 2.04 -21.96
N LEU A 10 18.48 2.38 -20.81
CA LEU A 10 17.05 2.21 -20.58
C LEU A 10 16.22 3.11 -21.50
N GLU A 11 16.72 4.31 -21.81
CA GLU A 11 16.07 5.22 -22.77
C GLU A 11 15.89 4.57 -24.15
N LYS A 12 16.83 3.70 -24.54
CA LYS A 12 16.75 2.95 -25.81
C LYS A 12 15.71 1.83 -25.79
N LEU A 13 15.21 1.47 -24.60
CA LEU A 13 14.18 0.46 -24.39
C LEU A 13 12.77 1.06 -24.33
N VAL A 14 12.62 2.39 -24.31
CA VAL A 14 11.31 3.04 -24.28
C VAL A 14 10.48 2.62 -25.51
N GLY A 15 9.24 2.23 -25.28
CA GLY A 15 8.31 1.67 -26.26
C GLY A 15 8.50 0.17 -26.54
N ARG A 16 9.46 -0.50 -25.91
CA ARG A 16 9.65 -1.95 -26.03
C ARG A 16 8.99 -2.70 -24.88
N THR A 17 8.62 -3.95 -25.15
CA THR A 17 8.24 -4.90 -24.10
C THR A 17 9.48 -5.38 -23.33
N VAL A 18 9.55 -5.06 -22.04
CA VAL A 18 10.63 -5.45 -21.14
C VAL A 18 10.09 -6.17 -19.92
N THR A 19 10.93 -7.00 -19.29
CA THR A 19 10.67 -7.56 -17.96
C THR A 19 11.52 -6.85 -16.93
N VAL A 20 10.87 -6.26 -15.93
CA VAL A 20 11.51 -5.65 -14.76
C VAL A 20 11.56 -6.70 -13.64
N PHE A 21 12.73 -6.87 -13.03
CA PHE A 21 13.10 -7.97 -12.12
C PHE A 21 13.06 -9.37 -12.77
N LYS A 22 14.16 -10.12 -12.64
CA LYS A 22 14.25 -11.50 -13.14
C LYS A 22 13.52 -12.47 -12.20
N GLY A 23 12.24 -12.70 -12.46
CA GLY A 23 11.43 -13.68 -11.73
C GLY A 23 11.09 -13.26 -10.29
N GLY A 24 10.43 -14.16 -9.57
CA GLY A 24 9.92 -13.89 -8.22
C GLY A 24 8.69 -12.98 -8.21
N PRO A 25 8.20 -12.63 -7.01
CA PRO A 25 6.90 -11.97 -6.85
C PRO A 25 6.87 -10.50 -7.30
N HIS A 26 8.05 -9.90 -7.56
CA HIS A 26 8.18 -8.54 -8.07
C HIS A 26 8.39 -8.48 -9.59
N SER A 27 8.53 -9.63 -10.27
CA SER A 27 8.72 -9.68 -11.72
C SER A 27 7.48 -9.21 -12.45
N ARG A 28 7.63 -8.25 -13.36
CA ARG A 28 6.56 -7.79 -14.25
C ARG A 28 7.06 -7.58 -15.66
N THR A 29 6.23 -7.90 -16.64
CA THR A 29 6.49 -7.70 -18.07
C THR A 29 5.50 -6.70 -18.63
N GLY A 30 5.96 -5.75 -19.43
CA GLY A 30 5.13 -4.71 -20.01
C GLY A 30 5.89 -3.80 -20.96
N GLU A 31 5.20 -2.83 -21.56
CA GLU A 31 5.80 -1.77 -22.36
C GLU A 31 6.47 -0.73 -21.45
N LEU A 32 7.75 -0.42 -21.69
CA LEU A 32 8.44 0.66 -20.99
C LEU A 32 7.98 2.01 -21.56
N LEU A 33 7.19 2.76 -20.81
CA LEU A 33 6.59 4.01 -21.28
C LEU A 33 7.57 5.18 -21.20
N VAL A 34 8.24 5.33 -20.06
CA VAL A 34 9.08 6.49 -19.72
C VAL A 34 10.21 6.05 -18.79
N VAL A 35 11.37 6.67 -18.96
CA VAL A 35 12.48 6.65 -18.00
C VAL A 35 12.68 8.09 -17.50
N LYS A 36 12.62 8.28 -16.20
CA LYS A 36 12.90 9.56 -15.52
C LYS A 36 14.28 9.50 -14.85
N SER A 37 14.62 10.53 -14.10
CA SER A 37 15.94 10.65 -13.49
C SER A 37 16.23 9.56 -12.43
N ASP A 38 15.21 9.15 -11.69
CA ASP A 38 15.30 8.23 -10.55
C ASP A 38 14.23 7.13 -10.53
N TYR A 39 13.35 7.06 -11.55
CA TYR A 39 12.41 5.95 -11.73
C TYR A 39 12.09 5.65 -13.20
N LEU A 40 11.42 4.53 -13.46
CA LEU A 40 10.84 4.19 -14.75
C LEU A 40 9.35 3.82 -14.64
N VAL A 41 8.64 3.89 -15.77
CA VAL A 41 7.21 3.58 -15.88
C VAL A 41 6.99 2.41 -16.82
N LEU A 42 6.36 1.36 -16.33
CA LEU A 42 6.01 0.16 -17.09
C LEU A 42 4.48 0.07 -17.20
N LYS A 43 3.96 -0.18 -18.39
CA LYS A 43 2.56 -0.55 -18.59
C LYS A 43 2.45 -2.03 -18.90
N THR A 44 1.82 -2.78 -18.01
CA THR A 44 1.62 -4.22 -18.15
C THR A 44 0.47 -4.53 -19.12
N GLU A 45 0.37 -5.79 -19.56
CA GLU A 45 -0.65 -6.23 -20.52
C GLU A 45 -2.09 -6.07 -20.00
N ASP A 46 -2.29 -6.17 -18.68
CA ASP A 46 -3.55 -5.88 -17.98
C ASP A 46 -3.81 -4.37 -17.79
N GLN A 47 -3.07 -3.52 -18.53
CA GLN A 47 -3.17 -2.08 -18.53
C GLN A 47 -2.79 -1.39 -17.21
N GLN A 48 -2.27 -2.12 -16.22
CA GLN A 48 -1.77 -1.53 -14.99
C GLN A 48 -0.49 -0.70 -15.27
N VAL A 49 -0.43 0.50 -14.70
CA VAL A 49 0.76 1.36 -14.73
C VAL A 49 1.55 1.14 -13.45
N VAL A 50 2.80 0.68 -13.61
CA VAL A 50 3.71 0.34 -12.51
C VAL A 50 4.96 1.22 -12.57
N TYR A 51 5.30 1.81 -11.45
CA TYR A 51 6.41 2.72 -11.26
C TYR A 51 7.52 2.04 -10.47
N TYR A 52 8.76 2.13 -10.95
CA TYR A 52 9.91 1.46 -10.34
C TYR A 52 11.04 2.45 -10.06
N PRO A 53 11.44 2.66 -8.79
CA PRO A 53 12.66 3.40 -8.46
C PRO A 53 13.88 2.73 -9.08
N LEU A 54 14.75 3.53 -9.70
CA LEU A 54 15.99 3.03 -10.31
C LEU A 54 16.97 2.53 -9.24
N THR A 55 16.92 3.06 -8.02
CA THR A 55 17.74 2.61 -6.88
C THR A 55 17.43 1.17 -6.44
N GLN A 56 16.19 0.71 -6.63
CA GLN A 56 15.75 -0.65 -6.29
C GLN A 56 15.78 -1.61 -7.50
N LEU A 57 16.11 -1.10 -8.68
CA LEU A 57 16.10 -1.86 -9.93
C LEU A 57 17.28 -2.83 -10.01
N LYS A 58 16.98 -4.14 -10.07
CA LYS A 58 18.02 -5.18 -10.14
C LYS A 58 18.28 -5.68 -11.56
N SER A 59 17.27 -5.64 -12.43
CA SER A 59 17.41 -6.11 -13.81
C SER A 59 16.26 -5.59 -14.68
N VAL A 60 16.58 -5.27 -15.93
CA VAL A 60 15.62 -5.05 -17.01
C VAL A 60 16.01 -5.96 -18.16
N ILE A 61 15.08 -6.79 -18.61
CA ILE A 61 15.32 -7.80 -19.64
C ILE A 61 14.55 -7.39 -20.89
N ASP A 62 15.26 -7.09 -21.96
CA ASP A 62 14.66 -6.83 -23.28
C ASP A 62 14.21 -8.15 -23.90
N ASN A 63 12.92 -8.26 -24.23
CA ASN A 63 12.39 -9.43 -24.91
C ASN A 63 12.60 -9.28 -26.42
N THR A 64 13.73 -9.78 -26.91
CA THR A 64 14.15 -9.65 -28.32
C THR A 64 13.24 -10.38 -29.32
N LYS A 65 12.24 -11.14 -28.86
CA LYS A 65 11.24 -11.78 -29.75
C LYS A 65 10.16 -10.80 -30.23
N ASN A 66 10.04 -9.63 -29.58
CA ASN A 66 9.03 -8.60 -29.89
C ASN A 66 9.67 -7.24 -30.19
N SER A 67 10.90 -7.24 -30.72
CA SER A 67 11.76 -6.06 -30.87
C SER A 67 11.32 -5.04 -31.93
N ALA A 68 10.25 -5.30 -32.69
CA ALA A 68 9.66 -4.31 -33.57
C ALA A 68 8.64 -3.49 -32.77
N VAL A 69 8.89 -2.18 -32.62
CA VAL A 69 7.83 -1.25 -32.20
C VAL A 69 6.69 -1.41 -33.19
N SER A 70 5.58 -1.97 -32.74
CA SER A 70 4.41 -2.18 -33.60
C SER A 70 3.93 -0.84 -34.14
N ILE A 71 3.63 -0.77 -35.44
CA ILE A 71 3.06 0.43 -36.06
C ILE A 71 1.74 0.84 -35.36
N GLU A 72 0.98 -0.11 -34.83
CA GLU A 72 -0.22 0.15 -34.01
C GLU A 72 0.12 0.91 -32.73
N HIS A 73 1.26 0.62 -32.08
CA HIS A 73 1.71 1.38 -30.90
C HIS A 73 2.12 2.82 -31.28
N LEU A 74 2.75 3.01 -32.45
CA LEU A 74 3.06 4.35 -32.94
C LEU A 74 1.79 5.15 -33.23
N TYR A 75 0.79 4.56 -33.88
CA TYR A 75 -0.51 5.20 -34.11
C TYR A 75 -1.24 5.50 -32.81
N THR A 76 -1.21 4.58 -31.84
CA THR A 76 -1.82 4.80 -30.52
C THR A 76 -1.14 5.96 -29.79
N ARG A 77 0.20 6.06 -29.81
CA ARG A 77 0.94 7.19 -29.21
C ARG A 77 0.66 8.52 -29.93
N LEU A 78 0.43 8.50 -31.24
CA LEU A 78 0.08 9.68 -32.03
C LEU A 78 -1.37 10.12 -31.81
N ALA A 79 -2.30 9.17 -31.66
CA ALA A 79 -3.72 9.40 -31.46
C ALA A 79 -4.09 9.76 -30.00
N ALA A 80 -3.38 9.19 -29.01
CA ALA A 80 -3.55 9.47 -27.60
C ALA A 80 -2.82 10.75 -27.16
N GLN A 81 -2.94 11.82 -27.95
CA GLN A 81 -2.26 13.10 -27.75
C GLN A 81 -2.68 13.87 -26.47
N GLU A 82 -3.23 13.19 -25.47
CA GLU A 82 -3.12 13.58 -24.07
C GLU A 82 -1.79 13.04 -23.55
N THR A 83 -0.73 13.82 -23.69
CA THR A 83 0.57 13.50 -23.09
C THR A 83 0.40 13.33 -21.59
N ILE A 84 0.37 12.09 -21.10
CA ILE A 84 0.48 11.81 -19.67
C ILE A 84 1.83 12.38 -19.22
N VAL A 85 1.79 13.48 -18.48
CA VAL A 85 2.97 14.12 -17.92
C VAL A 85 3.27 13.43 -16.60
N TYR A 86 4.34 12.64 -16.60
CA TYR A 86 4.87 12.06 -15.37
C TYR A 86 5.76 13.08 -14.65
N PRO A 87 5.70 13.16 -13.30
CA PRO A 87 6.60 14.01 -12.50
C PRO A 87 8.09 13.73 -12.74
N ASP A 88 8.98 14.61 -12.28
CA ASP A 88 10.40 14.50 -12.62
C ASP A 88 11.19 13.59 -11.68
N THR A 89 10.68 13.42 -10.46
CA THR A 89 11.25 12.53 -9.44
C THR A 89 10.25 11.48 -8.95
N PHE A 90 10.76 10.38 -8.41
CA PHE A 90 9.92 9.33 -7.82
C PHE A 90 9.13 9.87 -6.62
N GLN A 91 9.72 10.77 -5.83
CA GLN A 91 9.05 11.38 -4.69
C GLN A 91 7.85 12.22 -5.13
N GLU A 92 8.01 13.09 -6.12
CA GLU A 92 6.90 13.89 -6.68
C GLU A 92 5.82 13.00 -7.30
N LEU A 93 6.23 11.92 -7.97
CA LEU A 93 5.30 10.91 -8.47
C LEU A 93 4.47 10.32 -7.32
N VAL A 94 5.09 9.84 -6.26
CA VAL A 94 4.37 9.21 -5.13
C VAL A 94 3.47 10.24 -4.43
N GLN A 95 3.89 11.49 -4.29
CA GLN A 95 3.04 12.58 -3.80
C GLN A 95 1.81 12.81 -4.69
N SER A 96 1.96 12.73 -6.01
CA SER A 96 0.83 12.86 -6.94
C SER A 96 -0.20 11.72 -6.84
N LEU A 97 0.18 10.59 -6.21
CA LEU A 97 -0.70 9.44 -5.99
C LEU A 97 -1.48 9.51 -4.67
N GLN A 98 -1.29 10.53 -3.84
CA GLN A 98 -2.00 10.67 -2.56
C GLN A 98 -3.52 10.63 -2.75
N MET A 99 -4.20 10.04 -1.77
CA MET A 99 -5.63 9.68 -1.78
C MET A 99 -6.03 8.64 -2.83
N GLY A 100 -5.11 8.21 -3.69
CA GLY A 100 -5.32 7.12 -4.64
C GLY A 100 -5.23 5.75 -3.97
N TYR A 101 -5.92 4.78 -4.56
CA TYR A 101 -5.76 3.36 -4.21
C TYR A 101 -4.57 2.78 -4.98
N VAL A 102 -3.58 2.29 -4.23
CA VAL A 102 -2.30 1.86 -4.77
C VAL A 102 -1.93 0.47 -4.27
N GLN A 103 -1.10 -0.21 -5.06
CA GLN A 103 -0.34 -1.35 -4.60
C GLN A 103 1.12 -0.93 -4.42
N VAL A 104 1.65 -1.12 -3.20
CA VAL A 104 3.07 -0.93 -2.89
C VAL A 104 3.77 -2.28 -2.89
N ASN A 105 4.87 -2.34 -3.63
CA ASN A 105 5.60 -3.54 -4.03
C ASN A 105 4.75 -4.54 -4.84
N GLY A 106 5.42 -5.32 -5.71
CA GLY A 106 4.82 -6.54 -6.28
C GLY A 106 4.35 -7.52 -5.19
N GLY A 107 3.90 -8.72 -5.56
CA GLY A 107 3.29 -9.66 -4.61
C GLY A 107 4.20 -10.13 -3.45
N GLY A 108 3.68 -11.03 -2.61
CA GLY A 108 4.41 -11.60 -1.48
C GLY A 108 4.32 -10.78 -0.18
N PRO A 109 5.10 -11.12 0.86
CA PRO A 109 4.90 -10.63 2.22
C PRO A 109 5.16 -9.13 2.41
N SER A 110 5.94 -8.52 1.49
CA SER A 110 6.22 -7.07 1.50
C SER A 110 5.22 -6.25 0.69
N SER A 111 4.25 -6.89 0.03
CA SER A 111 3.19 -6.23 -0.72
C SER A 111 2.09 -5.72 0.19
N SER A 112 1.51 -4.58 -0.14
CA SER A 112 0.27 -4.09 0.45
C SER A 112 -0.56 -3.37 -0.61
N LYS A 113 -1.88 -3.53 -0.54
CA LYS A 113 -2.85 -2.72 -1.30
C LYS A 113 -3.62 -1.85 -0.33
N GLY A 114 -3.85 -0.61 -0.70
CA GLY A 114 -4.47 0.35 0.20
C GLY A 114 -4.52 1.76 -0.36
N TYR A 115 -5.19 2.64 0.38
CA TYR A 115 -5.21 4.06 0.05
C TYR A 115 -3.97 4.76 0.58
N LEU A 116 -3.29 5.50 -0.29
CA LEU A 116 -2.10 6.28 0.06
C LEU A 116 -2.52 7.55 0.81
N LEU A 117 -2.41 7.56 2.14
CA LEU A 117 -2.81 8.68 2.97
C LEU A 117 -1.81 9.84 2.92
N ASP A 118 -0.53 9.53 2.98
CA ASP A 118 0.53 10.53 3.11
C ASP A 118 1.80 10.09 2.39
N ALA A 119 2.54 11.06 1.85
CA ALA A 119 3.81 10.86 1.17
C ALA A 119 4.84 11.88 1.66
N LYS A 120 5.66 11.46 2.62
CA LYS A 120 6.78 12.25 3.16
C LYS A 120 8.06 11.96 2.37
N SER A 121 9.16 12.62 2.75
CA SER A 121 10.45 12.44 2.08
C SER A 121 11.09 11.08 2.35
N GLU A 122 10.88 10.49 3.54
CA GLU A 122 11.47 9.19 3.88
C GLU A 122 10.46 8.03 3.94
N TYR A 123 9.16 8.32 3.95
CA TYR A 123 8.14 7.28 4.09
C TYR A 123 6.81 7.66 3.47
N ILE A 124 5.98 6.65 3.27
CA ILE A 124 4.57 6.80 2.90
C ILE A 124 3.67 6.07 3.88
N ALA A 125 2.45 6.57 4.07
CA ALA A 125 1.43 5.97 4.93
C ALA A 125 0.28 5.42 4.09
N LEU A 126 -0.07 4.14 4.30
CA LEU A 126 -1.17 3.45 3.62
C LEU A 126 -2.16 2.90 4.63
N THR A 127 -3.45 3.01 4.34
CA THR A 127 -4.47 2.17 5.00
C THR A 127 -4.76 0.95 4.16
N THR A 128 -4.61 -0.21 4.78
CA THR A 128 -4.76 -1.53 4.17
C THR A 128 -5.80 -2.32 4.97
N GLU A 129 -6.56 -3.17 4.28
CA GLU A 129 -7.55 -4.04 4.93
C GLU A 129 -6.88 -5.04 5.88
N GLU A 130 -5.79 -5.69 5.43
CA GLU A 130 -5.17 -6.78 6.19
C GLU A 130 -4.29 -6.31 7.35
N LYS A 131 -3.56 -5.21 7.18
CA LYS A 131 -2.51 -4.78 8.13
C LYS A 131 -2.89 -3.50 8.89
N GLY A 132 -4.07 -2.94 8.64
CA GLY A 132 -4.46 -1.64 9.17
C GLY A 132 -3.59 -0.54 8.58
N LEU A 133 -2.93 0.23 9.43
CA LEU A 133 -2.08 1.35 9.02
C LEU A 133 -0.64 0.89 8.79
N VAL A 134 -0.11 1.10 7.58
CA VAL A 134 1.22 0.65 7.16
C VAL A 134 2.07 1.84 6.73
N PHE A 135 3.30 1.91 7.21
CA PHE A 135 4.27 2.92 6.84
C PHE A 135 5.45 2.28 6.13
N TYR A 136 5.62 2.57 4.84
CA TYR A 136 6.75 2.08 4.05
C TYR A 136 7.85 3.12 4.03
N ARG A 137 9.10 2.68 4.23
CA ARG A 137 10.27 3.49 3.89
C ARG A 137 10.33 3.71 2.39
N LEU A 138 10.37 4.96 1.95
CA LEU A 138 10.32 5.35 0.53
C LEU A 138 11.49 4.75 -0.25
N ASP A 139 12.68 4.73 0.34
CA ASP A 139 13.89 4.18 -0.25
C ASP A 139 13.88 2.65 -0.37
N GLN A 140 13.02 1.95 0.39
CA GLN A 140 12.86 0.49 0.37
C GLN A 140 11.72 0.01 -0.56
N ILE A 141 10.97 0.92 -1.18
CA ILE A 141 9.88 0.58 -2.11
C ILE A 141 10.47 0.11 -3.44
N LYS A 142 10.14 -1.12 -3.83
CA LYS A 142 10.56 -1.72 -5.10
C LYS A 142 9.69 -1.29 -6.26
N SER A 143 8.41 -1.05 -6.01
CA SER A 143 7.46 -0.58 -7.02
C SER A 143 6.22 0.03 -6.37
N ILE A 144 5.52 0.90 -7.09
CA ILE A 144 4.17 1.33 -6.75
C ILE A 144 3.31 1.30 -8.01
N SER A 145 2.04 0.93 -7.91
CA SER A 145 1.11 0.97 -9.04
C SER A 145 -0.25 1.49 -8.62
N THR A 146 -0.92 2.19 -9.53
CA THR A 146 -2.34 2.52 -9.37
C THR A 146 -3.16 1.26 -9.67
N THR A 147 -4.19 1.00 -8.87
CA THR A 147 -5.08 -0.14 -9.05
C THR A 147 -6.50 0.23 -8.64
N GLU A 148 -7.48 -0.58 -9.04
CA GLU A 148 -8.87 -0.38 -8.63
C GLU A 148 -9.04 -0.83 -7.19
N SER A 149 -9.91 -0.11 -6.46
CA SER A 149 -10.21 -0.47 -5.08
C SER A 149 -11.40 -1.41 -5.04
N ASP A 150 -11.19 -2.57 -4.43
CA ASP A 150 -12.28 -3.43 -3.96
C ASP A 150 -12.76 -3.01 -2.55
N PHE A 151 -12.13 -1.97 -1.99
CA PHE A 151 -12.22 -1.58 -0.59
C PHE A 151 -13.09 -0.33 -0.39
N SER A 152 -14.30 -0.56 0.11
CA SER A 152 -15.30 0.45 0.45
C SER A 152 -15.13 0.92 1.91
N GLU A 153 -14.00 1.53 2.25
CA GLU A 153 -13.85 2.20 3.55
C GLU A 153 -13.66 3.70 3.40
N VAL A 154 -14.18 4.42 4.40
CA VAL A 154 -14.00 5.86 4.51
C VAL A 154 -12.58 6.13 4.99
N LEU A 155 -11.79 6.81 4.16
CA LEU A 155 -10.43 7.21 4.53
C LEU A 155 -10.45 7.92 5.88
N PRO A 156 -9.71 7.43 6.88
CA PRO A 156 -9.53 8.21 8.08
C PRO A 156 -8.75 9.47 7.70
N THR A 157 -9.25 10.62 8.13
CA THR A 157 -8.51 11.88 8.04
C THR A 157 -7.40 11.81 9.09
N ILE A 158 -6.31 11.13 8.77
CA ILE A 158 -5.13 11.08 9.62
C ILE A 158 -4.22 12.23 9.18
N ALA A 159 -4.23 13.31 9.96
CA ALA A 159 -3.17 14.30 9.87
C ALA A 159 -1.97 13.74 10.65
N PHE A 160 -1.02 13.08 9.96
CA PHE A 160 0.27 12.78 10.55
C PHE A 160 1.00 14.09 10.78
N GLY A 161 0.85 14.63 11.99
CA GLY A 161 1.54 15.83 12.44
C GLY A 161 3.01 15.53 12.66
N GLY A 162 3.84 15.80 11.65
CA GLY A 162 5.03 16.60 11.92
C GLY A 162 6.37 16.11 11.39
N SER A 163 6.66 14.79 11.33
CA SER A 163 7.99 14.37 10.90
C SER A 163 8.04 13.89 9.45
N HIS A 164 9.06 14.37 8.75
CA HIS A 164 9.44 13.90 7.43
C HIS A 164 10.40 12.70 7.49
N LEU A 165 10.89 12.37 8.70
CA LEU A 165 11.89 11.35 8.97
C LEU A 165 11.25 10.04 9.44
N PHE A 166 11.80 8.91 8.98
CA PHE A 166 11.31 7.59 9.35
C PHE A 166 11.62 7.23 10.82
N THR A 167 12.78 7.64 11.34
CA THR A 167 13.15 7.37 12.74
C THR A 167 12.22 8.04 13.73
N ASP A 168 11.78 9.26 13.46
CA ASP A 168 10.81 9.96 14.31
C ASP A 168 9.43 9.33 14.23
N LEU A 169 9.04 8.84 13.04
CA LEU A 169 7.85 8.01 12.91
C LEU A 169 7.97 6.77 13.81
N LEU A 170 9.09 6.03 13.77
CA LEU A 170 9.30 4.88 14.66
C LEU A 170 9.21 5.28 16.14
N ARG A 171 9.80 6.41 16.55
CA ARG A 171 9.70 6.93 17.92
C ARG A 171 8.27 7.24 18.32
N SER A 172 7.43 7.68 17.38
CA SER A 172 5.99 7.90 17.65
C SER A 172 5.21 6.61 17.90
N LEU A 173 5.80 5.45 17.59
CA LEU A 173 5.23 4.12 17.82
C LEU A 173 5.74 3.47 19.13
N LEU A 174 6.54 4.17 19.93
CA LEU A 174 7.00 3.66 21.21
C LEU A 174 5.81 3.26 22.10
N LEU A 175 5.97 2.12 22.78
CA LEU A 175 4.98 1.45 23.62
C LEU A 175 3.75 0.90 22.88
N GLN A 176 3.76 0.91 21.55
CA GLN A 176 2.67 0.35 20.73
C GLN A 176 3.02 -1.04 20.20
N TRP A 177 2.00 -1.89 20.08
CA TRP A 177 2.14 -3.17 19.36
C TRP A 177 2.34 -2.90 17.87
N THR A 178 3.52 -3.23 17.39
CA THR A 178 3.96 -2.90 16.03
C THR A 178 4.45 -4.15 15.33
N THR A 179 3.99 -4.35 14.09
CA THR A 179 4.59 -5.30 13.16
C THR A 179 5.69 -4.61 12.38
N VAL A 180 6.88 -5.19 12.36
CA VAL A 180 8.03 -4.67 11.61
C VAL A 180 8.43 -5.69 10.56
N ASN A 181 8.43 -5.27 9.29
CA ASN A 181 9.06 -6.05 8.24
C ASN A 181 10.49 -5.55 8.04
N HIS A 182 11.45 -6.46 8.08
CA HIS A 182 12.87 -6.11 7.99
C HIS A 182 13.60 -6.91 6.91
N GLY A 183 13.01 -6.95 5.70
CA GLY A 183 13.54 -7.66 4.54
C GLY A 183 12.83 -8.99 4.33
N PRO A 184 13.52 -10.15 4.44
CA PRO A 184 12.88 -11.45 4.26
C PRO A 184 11.92 -11.81 5.41
N ASP A 185 12.14 -11.21 6.58
CA ASP A 185 11.50 -11.60 7.83
C ASP A 185 10.49 -10.53 8.32
N LYS A 186 9.57 -10.98 9.16
CA LYS A 186 8.56 -10.15 9.83
C LYS A 186 8.58 -10.48 11.32
N VAL A 187 8.66 -9.45 12.14
CA VAL A 187 8.57 -9.56 13.60
C VAL A 187 7.44 -8.69 14.11
N GLU A 188 6.94 -9.00 15.30
CA GLU A 188 5.88 -8.23 15.96
C GLU A 188 6.12 -8.20 17.47
N GLY A 189 5.71 -7.13 18.12
CA GLY A 189 5.82 -6.95 19.55
C GLY A 189 5.57 -5.51 19.96
N ILE A 190 5.74 -5.22 21.25
CA ILE A 190 5.69 -3.83 21.75
C ILE A 190 7.02 -3.18 21.44
N LEU A 191 7.03 -2.08 20.69
CA LEU A 191 8.23 -1.31 20.40
C LEU A 191 8.63 -0.53 21.65
N ILE A 192 9.79 -0.83 22.26
CA ILE A 192 10.20 -0.23 23.54
C ILE A 192 11.38 0.74 23.42
N GLU A 193 12.15 0.67 22.33
CA GLU A 193 13.31 1.54 22.09
C GLU A 193 13.48 1.78 20.59
N VAL A 194 13.85 3.01 20.23
CA VAL A 194 14.28 3.41 18.89
C VAL A 194 15.45 4.38 19.04
N ASN A 195 16.64 3.95 18.66
CA ASN A 195 17.80 4.82 18.48
C ASN A 195 18.11 4.97 16.99
N ASP A 196 19.28 5.50 16.63
CA ASP A 196 19.61 5.77 15.22
C ASP A 196 20.00 4.49 14.46
N GLU A 197 20.53 3.47 15.13
CA GLU A 197 21.01 2.22 14.50
C GLU A 197 19.96 1.11 14.50
N TYR A 198 19.21 0.95 15.60
CA TYR A 198 18.28 -0.15 15.79
C TYR A 198 17.02 0.23 16.58
N SER A 199 16.02 -0.63 16.44
CA SER A 199 14.75 -0.63 17.16
C SER A 199 14.62 -1.92 17.96
N VAL A 200 13.98 -1.86 19.14
CA VAL A 200 13.80 -3.01 20.03
C VAL A 200 12.33 -3.30 20.27
N LEU A 201 11.92 -4.54 20.00
CA LEU A 201 10.58 -5.05 20.29
C LEU A 201 10.61 -6.08 21.41
N VAL A 202 9.57 -6.12 22.22
CA VAL A 202 9.35 -7.17 23.22
C VAL A 202 8.10 -7.97 22.86
N LYS A 203 8.25 -9.29 22.80
CA LYS A 203 7.15 -10.23 22.59
C LYS A 203 7.28 -11.39 23.57
N HIS A 204 6.33 -11.55 24.48
CA HIS A 204 6.35 -12.57 25.53
C HIS A 204 7.65 -12.56 26.37
N LYS A 205 8.56 -13.52 26.10
CA LYS A 205 9.86 -13.70 26.79
C LYS A 205 11.04 -13.38 25.88
N GLU A 206 10.78 -12.76 24.73
CA GLU A 206 11.78 -12.44 23.71
C GLU A 206 11.97 -10.93 23.61
N VAL A 207 13.24 -10.53 23.46
CA VAL A 207 13.65 -9.17 23.12
C VAL A 207 14.29 -9.23 21.74
N ILE A 208 13.73 -8.48 20.80
CA ILE A 208 14.04 -8.56 19.38
C ILE A 208 14.68 -7.23 18.96
N TYR A 209 15.93 -7.29 18.50
CA TYR A 209 16.66 -6.14 17.97
C TYR A 209 16.57 -6.13 16.45
N VAL A 210 16.13 -5.01 15.87
CA VAL A 210 15.96 -4.85 14.43
C VAL A 210 16.78 -3.65 13.96
N PRO A 211 17.78 -3.82 13.08
CA PRO A 211 18.50 -2.70 12.49
C PRO A 211 17.56 -1.80 11.68
N ASN A 212 17.59 -0.49 11.92
CA ASN A 212 16.65 0.46 11.30
C ASN A 212 16.77 0.50 9.76
N ASP A 213 17.97 0.29 9.23
CA ASP A 213 18.24 0.23 7.79
C ASP A 213 17.67 -0.99 7.08
N SER A 214 17.35 -2.04 7.84
CA SER A 214 16.72 -3.24 7.29
C SER A 214 15.20 -3.15 7.22
N ILE A 215 14.58 -2.19 7.93
CA ILE A 215 13.13 -2.06 8.03
C ILE A 215 12.57 -1.59 6.69
N SER A 216 11.70 -2.38 6.07
CA SER A 216 11.02 -1.96 4.83
C SER A 216 9.69 -1.27 5.12
N PHE A 217 8.97 -1.74 6.14
CA PHE A 217 7.76 -1.12 6.63
C PHE A 217 7.48 -1.47 8.08
N VAL A 218 6.69 -0.62 8.73
CA VAL A 218 6.04 -0.91 10.01
C VAL A 218 4.53 -0.84 9.85
N ALA A 219 3.79 -1.65 10.61
CA ALA A 219 2.34 -1.69 10.57
C ALA A 219 1.74 -1.74 11.97
N GLN A 220 0.66 -0.98 12.15
CA GLN A 220 -0.23 -1.04 13.31
C GLN A 220 -1.54 -1.68 12.89
N LYS A 221 -1.84 -2.84 13.48
CA LYS A 221 -3.14 -3.46 13.32
C LYS A 221 -4.17 -2.56 14.01
N ILE A 222 -5.19 -2.16 13.27
CA ILE A 222 -6.36 -1.50 13.84
C ILE A 222 -7.30 -2.64 14.23
N GLU A 223 -7.33 -3.02 15.51
CA GLU A 223 -8.32 -3.99 15.97
C GLU A 223 -9.69 -3.33 15.94
N VAL A 224 -10.60 -3.87 15.12
CA VAL A 224 -12.01 -3.53 15.18
C VAL A 224 -12.60 -4.42 16.26
N GLU A 225 -12.98 -3.84 17.41
CA GLU A 225 -13.85 -4.56 18.34
C GLU A 225 -15.15 -4.88 17.60
N GLU A 226 -15.34 -6.16 17.27
CA GLU A 226 -16.65 -6.65 16.86
C GLU A 226 -17.54 -6.59 18.10
N GLU A 227 -18.50 -5.66 18.12
CA GLU A 227 -19.59 -5.75 19.09
C GLU A 227 -20.28 -7.10 18.85
N GLU A 228 -20.09 -8.04 19.78
CA GLU A 228 -20.83 -9.29 19.82
C GLU A 228 -22.32 -8.94 19.89
N THR A 229 -23.02 -9.02 18.76
CA THR A 229 -24.48 -9.05 18.78
C THR A 229 -24.87 -10.37 19.40
N ASN A 230 -25.23 -10.33 20.69
CA ASN A 230 -25.90 -11.44 21.36
C ASN A 230 -27.13 -11.81 20.53
N GLU A 231 -27.06 -12.93 19.82
CA GLU A 231 -28.24 -13.55 19.22
C GLU A 231 -29.11 -14.10 20.35
N ASP A 232 -30.21 -13.40 20.62
CA ASP A 232 -31.25 -13.87 21.52
C ASP A 232 -31.74 -15.26 21.09
N GLN A 233 -31.59 -16.23 21.99
CA GLN A 233 -32.14 -17.57 21.83
C GLN A 233 -33.67 -17.49 21.72
N ASN A 234 -34.20 -17.69 20.52
CA ASN A 234 -35.64 -17.85 20.35
C ASN A 234 -36.03 -19.31 20.59
N MET A 235 -36.92 -19.51 21.56
CA MET A 235 -37.42 -20.80 22.02
C MET A 235 -38.08 -21.60 20.90
N ASP A 236 -37.78 -22.90 20.91
CA ASP A 236 -38.43 -23.93 20.12
C ASP A 236 -39.94 -23.99 20.39
N SER A 237 -40.74 -23.99 19.33
CA SER A 237 -42.16 -24.31 19.36
C SER A 237 -42.59 -24.94 18.03
N THR A 238 -42.43 -26.27 17.99
CA THR A 238 -43.31 -27.29 17.36
C THR A 238 -43.83 -27.03 15.95
N THR A 239 -43.27 -27.78 15.01
CA THR A 239 -43.74 -27.98 13.64
C THR A 239 -45.08 -28.72 13.58
N GLN A 240 -46.07 -28.17 12.88
CA GLN A 240 -46.99 -28.95 12.05
C GLN A 240 -47.26 -28.26 10.71
N ASN A 241 -47.05 -29.05 9.64
CA ASN A 241 -47.27 -28.74 8.23
C ASN A 241 -48.75 -28.51 7.89
N VAL A 242 -49.03 -27.73 6.82
CA VAL A 242 -49.80 -28.15 5.62
C VAL A 242 -50.08 -26.93 4.68
N SER A 243 -49.67 -27.10 3.41
CA SER A 243 -50.19 -26.54 2.11
C SER A 243 -50.07 -25.05 1.69
N GLN A 244 -49.53 -24.88 0.47
CA GLN A 244 -49.57 -23.75 -0.49
C GLN A 244 -51.00 -23.45 -1.04
N PRO A 245 -51.23 -22.41 -1.91
CA PRO A 245 -50.45 -21.21 -2.30
C PRO A 245 -51.28 -19.89 -2.31
N GLU A 246 -50.65 -18.70 -2.31
CA GLU A 246 -51.02 -17.57 -3.20
C GLU A 246 -50.08 -16.35 -3.07
N MET A 247 -49.99 -15.60 -4.17
CA MET A 247 -49.13 -14.44 -4.39
C MET A 247 -49.66 -13.17 -3.69
N THR A 248 -48.77 -12.35 -3.12
CA THR A 248 -48.85 -10.87 -3.24
C THR A 248 -47.56 -10.18 -2.75
N GLN A 249 -47.16 -9.15 -3.48
CA GLN A 249 -45.98 -8.32 -3.25
C GLN A 249 -46.15 -7.42 -2.02
N SER A 250 -45.12 -7.28 -1.20
CA SER A 250 -44.84 -6.02 -0.50
C SER A 250 -43.38 -5.94 -0.05
N ASN A 251 -42.92 -4.71 -0.03
CA ASN A 251 -41.55 -4.24 -0.14
C ASN A 251 -41.03 -3.84 1.25
N THR A 252 -39.94 -4.45 1.72
CA THR A 252 -39.11 -3.89 2.80
C THR A 252 -37.71 -4.50 2.70
N GLN A 253 -36.74 -3.71 2.25
CA GLN A 253 -35.33 -4.02 2.41
C GLN A 253 -34.93 -3.83 3.89
N PRO A 254 -34.06 -4.68 4.45
CA PRO A 254 -33.48 -4.45 5.76
C PRO A 254 -32.49 -3.27 5.69
N VAL A 255 -32.61 -2.37 6.66
CA VAL A 255 -31.75 -1.20 6.84
C VAL A 255 -30.33 -1.64 7.15
N ASN A 256 -29.37 -1.13 6.37
CA ASN A 256 -27.94 -1.41 6.46
C ASN A 256 -27.34 -0.97 7.82
N THR A 257 -26.68 -1.92 8.50
CA THR A 257 -25.86 -1.74 9.71
C THR A 257 -24.48 -1.09 9.44
N THR A 258 -24.21 -0.65 8.21
CA THR A 258 -22.93 -0.07 7.78
C THR A 258 -22.59 1.26 8.46
N SER A 259 -23.59 2.00 8.97
CA SER A 259 -23.35 3.30 9.61
C SER A 259 -22.68 3.22 10.99
N ALA A 260 -22.82 2.09 11.71
CA ALA A 260 -22.24 1.93 13.04
C ALA A 260 -20.73 1.60 12.95
N ARG A 261 -20.35 0.66 12.08
CA ARG A 261 -18.94 0.24 11.88
C ARG A 261 -18.01 1.38 11.45
N ASN A 262 -18.49 2.27 10.59
CA ASN A 262 -17.73 3.44 10.12
C ASN A 262 -17.45 4.46 11.23
N SER A 263 -18.26 4.47 12.31
CA SER A 263 -18.07 5.37 13.45
C SER A 263 -17.01 4.86 14.44
N THR A 264 -16.88 3.54 14.59
CA THR A 264 -15.96 2.89 15.54
C THR A 264 -14.50 3.01 15.10
N ILE A 265 -14.20 2.72 13.82
CA ILE A 265 -12.84 2.84 13.26
C ILE A 265 -12.34 4.30 13.34
N ARG A 266 -13.22 5.26 12.99
CA ARG A 266 -12.92 6.69 13.12
C ARG A 266 -12.61 7.09 14.56
N ARG A 267 -13.39 6.60 15.53
CA ARG A 267 -13.20 6.89 16.95
C ARG A 267 -11.87 6.34 17.48
N MET A 268 -11.52 5.10 17.14
CA MET A 268 -10.28 4.45 17.59
C MET A 268 -9.02 5.13 17.01
N LEU A 269 -9.07 5.55 15.74
CA LEU A 269 -7.98 6.32 15.12
C LEU A 269 -7.80 7.70 15.76
N ILE A 270 -8.91 8.39 16.07
CA ILE A 270 -8.87 9.65 16.82
C ILE A 270 -8.28 9.44 18.21
N GLU A 271 -8.66 8.39 18.93
CA GLU A 271 -8.10 8.09 20.26
C GLU A 271 -6.59 7.79 20.22
N ASN A 272 -6.09 7.11 19.18
CA ASN A 272 -4.66 6.88 19.01
C ASN A 272 -3.90 8.20 18.71
N ILE A 273 -4.47 9.08 17.89
CA ILE A 273 -3.91 10.41 17.58
C ILE A 273 -3.93 11.33 18.81
N MET A 274 -4.99 11.28 19.63
CA MET A 274 -5.15 12.11 20.83
C MET A 274 -4.18 11.72 21.95
N ARG A 275 -3.80 10.43 22.06
CA ARG A 275 -2.70 10.00 22.96
C ARG A 275 -1.35 10.59 22.53
N ASN A 276 -1.12 10.76 21.23
CA ASN A 276 0.15 11.24 20.69
C ASN A 276 0.31 12.78 20.71
N SER A 277 -0.79 13.52 20.90
CA SER A 277 -0.77 14.99 20.97
C SER A 277 -0.69 15.55 22.41
N THR A 278 -0.70 14.67 23.42
CA THR A 278 -0.64 15.06 24.85
C THR A 278 0.71 14.80 25.53
N VAL A 279 1.69 14.20 24.85
CA VAL A 279 3.03 13.90 25.41
C VAL A 279 4.07 14.98 25.07
N GLY A 280 3.66 16.06 24.40
CA GLY A 280 4.51 17.22 24.07
C GLY A 280 4.13 18.49 24.84
N GLN A 281 4.20 18.47 26.18
CA GLN A 281 4.34 19.68 27.02
C GLN A 281 5.27 19.40 28.20
#